data_AF-A0A318E9F0-F1
#
_entry.id   AF-A0A318E9F0-F1
#
_cell.length_a   1.000
_cell.length_b   1.000
_cell.length_c   1.000
_cell.angle_alpha   90.00
_cell.angle_beta   90.00
_cell.angle_gamma   90.00
#
_symmetry.space_group_name_H-M   'P 1'
#
loop_
_entity.id
_entity.type
_entity.pdbx_description
1 polymer ?
#
loop_
_entity_poly.entity_id
_entity_poly.type
_entity_poly.pdbx_seq_one_letter_code
_entity_poly.pdbx_strand_id
1 'polypeptide(L)' 'MTTDTAPDVRYSLVISADLDSRLEALAQGRSMSKADILRRGLALYEVAVGAQATGSRFGIVDADDRLTTEIVGL' A
#
# COMPACT_ATOMS: atom_id res chain seq x y z
N MET A 1 -17.52 -25.69 -13.18
CA MET A 1 -16.37 -24.98 -12.59
C MET A 1 -16.89 -23.66 -12.05
N THR A 2 -17.43 -23.66 -10.83
CA THR A 2 -18.00 -22.47 -10.19
C THR A 2 -16.85 -21.68 -9.57
N THR A 3 -16.57 -20.50 -10.10
CA THR A 3 -15.63 -19.55 -9.48
C THR A 3 -16.27 -19.03 -8.20
N ASP A 4 -15.88 -19.61 -7.07
CA ASP A 4 -16.14 -19.09 -5.73
C ASP A 4 -15.24 -17.86 -5.53
N THR A 5 -15.69 -16.71 -6.02
CA THR A 5 -15.06 -15.43 -5.72
C THR A 5 -15.77 -14.88 -4.50
N ALA A 6 -15.05 -14.81 -3.37
CA ALA A 6 -15.56 -14.23 -2.14
C ALA A 6 -16.19 -12.85 -2.43
N PRO A 7 -17.36 -12.55 -1.84
CA PRO A 7 -18.10 -11.33 -2.16
C PRO A 7 -17.32 -10.06 -1.75
N ASP A 8 -17.39 -9.03 -2.58
CA ASP A 8 -16.81 -7.72 -2.27
C ASP A 8 -17.45 -7.12 -1.02
N VAL A 9 -16.61 -6.70 -0.07
CA VAL A 9 -17.05 -6.02 1.17
C VAL A 9 -16.88 -4.52 1.02
N ARG A 10 -17.94 -3.74 1.30
CA ARG A 10 -17.86 -2.28 1.35
C ARG A 10 -17.36 -1.83 2.72
N TYR A 11 -16.26 -1.09 2.73
CA TYR A 11 -15.73 -0.43 3.92
C TYR A 11 -16.03 1.08 3.87
N SER A 12 -16.35 1.67 5.03
CA SER A 12 -16.44 3.12 5.21
C SER A 12 -15.34 3.57 6.15
N LEU A 13 -14.54 4.55 5.74
CA LEU A 13 -13.43 5.08 6.52
C LEU A 13 -13.69 6.55 6.87
N VAL A 14 -13.40 6.92 8.12
CA VAL A 14 -13.30 8.33 8.52
C VAL A 14 -11.82 8.70 8.48
N ILE A 15 -11.47 9.65 7.62
CA ILE A 15 -10.11 10.16 7.44
C ILE A 15 -10.10 11.68 7.47
N SER A 16 -8.94 12.28 7.69
CA SER A 16 -8.78 13.72 7.58
C SER A 16 -8.96 14.19 6.13
N ALA A 17 -9.40 15.44 5.95
CA ALA A 17 -9.52 16.04 4.62
C ALA A 17 -8.17 16.13 3.88
N ASP A 18 -7.08 16.33 4.63
CA ASP A 18 -5.71 16.31 4.07
C ASP A 18 -5.37 14.93 3.47
N LEU A 19 -5.67 13.86 4.21
CA LEU A 19 -5.41 12.50 3.73
C LEU A 19 -6.27 12.16 2.51
N ASP A 20 -7.56 12.54 2.50
CA ASP A 20 -8.41 12.33 1.33
C ASP A 20 -7.88 13.07 0.10
N SER A 21 -7.43 14.32 0.27
CA SER A 21 -6.85 15.12 -0.81
C SER A 21 -5.58 14.49 -1.38
N ARG A 22 -4.72 13.93 -0.52
CA ARG A 22 -3.51 13.22 -0.94
C ARG A 22 -3.84 11.91 -1.66
N LEU A 23 -4.83 11.16 -1.20
CA LEU A 23 -5.32 9.95 -1.89
C LEU A 23 -5.87 10.27 -3.27
N GLU A 24 -6.65 11.36 -3.38
CA GLU A 24 -7.22 11.83 -4.65
C GLU A 24 -6.12 12.22 -5.65
N ALA A 25 -5.10 12.96 -5.21
CA ALA A 25 -3.96 13.32 -6.07
C ALA A 25 -3.20 12.09 -6.59
N LEU A 26 -2.98 11.08 -5.73
CA LEU A 26 -2.33 9.82 -6.10
C LEU A 26 -3.17 9.01 -7.10
N ALA A 27 -4.48 8.98 -6.89
CA ALA A 27 -5.44 8.31 -7.75
C ALA A 27 -5.44 8.93 -9.16
N GLN A 28 -5.54 10.26 -9.25
CA GLN A 28 -5.54 10.99 -10.52
C GLN A 28 -4.24 10.81 -11.30
N GLY A 29 -3.08 10.95 -10.64
CA GLY A 29 -1.77 10.81 -11.28
C GLY A 29 -1.50 9.42 -11.87
N ARG A 30 -2.27 8.40 -11.47
CA ARG A 30 -2.09 7.00 -11.90
C ARG A 30 -3.31 6.40 -12.60
N SER A 31 -4.35 7.19 -12.87
CA SER A 31 -5.64 6.69 -13.41
C SER A 31 -6.20 5.51 -12.60
N MET A 32 -6.15 5.61 -11.28
CA MET A 32 -6.59 4.59 -10.33
C MET A 32 -7.71 5.13 -9.44
N SER A 33 -8.51 4.26 -8.83
CA SER A 33 -9.43 4.69 -7.78
C SER A 33 -8.70 4.84 -6.43
N LYS A 34 -9.25 5.64 -5.50
CA LYS A 34 -8.75 5.69 -4.11
C LYS A 34 -8.74 4.31 -3.44
N ALA A 35 -9.71 3.46 -3.77
CA ALA A 35 -9.75 2.08 -3.27
C ALA A 35 -8.60 1.22 -3.81
N ASP A 36 -8.17 1.40 -5.06
CA ASP A 36 -6.99 0.72 -5.61
C ASP A 36 -5.72 1.14 -4.88
N ILE A 37 -5.57 2.44 -4.60
CA ILE A 37 -4.43 2.96 -3.82
C ILE A 37 -4.41 2.35 -2.42
N LEU A 38 -5.55 2.31 -1.72
CA LEU A 38 -5.66 1.72 -0.39
C LEU A 38 -5.32 0.22 -0.39
N ARG A 39 -5.83 -0.55 -1.37
CA ARG A 39 -5.51 -1.98 -1.51
C ARG A 39 -4.02 -2.22 -1.74
N ARG A 40 -3.37 -1.41 -2.57
CA ARG A 40 -1.91 -1.49 -2.79
C ARG A 40 -1.12 -1.09 -1.56
N GLY A 41 -1.59 -0.09 -0.81
CA GLY A 41 -1.02 0.31 0.48
C GLY A 41 -1.06 -0.83 1.49
N LEU A 42 -2.17 -1.58 1.56
CA LEU A 42 -2.29 -2.76 2.40
C LEU A 42 -1.28 -3.85 2.01
N ALA A 43 -1.18 -4.18 0.72
CA ALA A 43 -0.21 -5.16 0.24
C ALA A 43 1.24 -4.76 0.58
N LEU A 44 1.57 -3.48 0.48
CA LEU A 44 2.88 -2.96 0.89
C LEU A 44 3.12 -3.11 2.39
N TYR A 45 2.10 -2.83 3.20
CA TYR A 45 2.14 -2.98 4.65
C TYR A 45 2.38 -4.45 5.05
N GLU A 46 1.68 -5.40 4.42
CA GLU A 46 1.86 -6.83 4.66
C GLU A 46 3.30 -7.30 4.37
N VAL A 47 3.89 -6.86 3.26
CA VAL A 47 5.29 -7.18 2.91
C VAL A 47 6.25 -6.65 3.97
N ALA A 48 6.05 -5.41 4.42
CA ALA A 48 6.92 -4.81 5.41
C ALA A 48 6.82 -5.47 6.78
N VAL A 49 5.61 -5.75 7.26
CA VAL A 49 5.40 -6.49 8.53
C VAL A 49 5.99 -7.89 8.44
N GLY A 50 5.79 -8.57 7.30
CA GLY A 50 6.39 -9.88 7.04
C GLY A 50 7.92 -9.86 7.11
N ALA A 51 8.55 -8.85 6.51
CA ALA A 51 10.00 -8.67 6.56
C ALA A 51 10.51 -8.42 8.00
N GLN A 52 9.82 -7.59 8.78
CA GLN A 52 10.17 -7.34 10.17
C GLN A 52 10.09 -8.63 11.01
N ALA A 53 9.06 -9.45 10.81
CA ALA A 53 8.87 -10.70 11.55
C ALA A 53 10.00 -11.72 11.33
N THR A 54 10.70 -11.67 10.19
CA THR A 54 11.84 -12.53 9.86
C THR A 54 13.20 -11.88 10.17
N GLY A 55 13.22 -10.74 10.85
CA GLY A 55 14.45 -9.98 11.13
C GLY A 55 15.07 -9.31 9.90
N SER A 56 14.33 -9.22 8.80
CA SER A 56 14.75 -8.54 7.57
C SER A 56 14.35 -7.06 7.60
N ARG A 57 15.02 -6.24 6.79
CA ARG A 57 14.76 -4.79 6.65
C ARG A 57 14.06 -4.49 5.33
N PHE A 58 13.24 -3.44 5.32
CA PHE A 58 12.54 -2.95 4.13
C PHE A 58 13.06 -1.57 3.74
N GLY A 59 13.19 -1.29 2.44
CA GLY A 59 13.75 -0.02 1.98
C GLY A 59 13.66 0.19 0.48
N ILE A 60 14.12 1.37 0.04
CA ILE A 60 14.19 1.78 -1.36
C ILE A 60 15.61 1.55 -1.86
N VAL A 61 15.73 0.90 -3.01
CA VAL A 61 16.99 0.72 -3.72
C VAL A 61 17.02 1.59 -4.98
N ASP A 62 18.22 2.05 -5.37
CA ASP A 62 18.44 2.72 -6.65
C ASP A 62 18.55 1.72 -7.81
N ALA A 63 18.84 2.23 -9.00
CA ALA A 63 18.99 1.42 -10.21
C ALA A 63 20.23 0.50 -10.17
N ASP A 64 21.17 0.72 -9.25
CA ASP A 64 22.38 -0.06 -9.04
C ASP A 64 22.24 -1.02 -7.83
N ASP A 65 21.00 -1.29 -7.40
CA ASP A 65 20.64 -2.14 -6.25
C ASP A 65 21.23 -1.67 -4.90
N ARG A 66 21.60 -0.39 -4.79
CA ARG A 66 22.12 0.16 -3.53
C ARG A 66 20.95 0.66 -2.68
N LEU A 67 20.93 0.27 -1.41
CA LEU A 67 19.94 0.78 -0.46
C LEU A 67 20.15 2.29 -0.24
N THR A 68 19.21 3.10 -0.72
CA THR A 68 19.25 4.57 -0.56
C THR A 68 18.47 5.03 0.66
N THR A 69 17.46 4.27 1.08
CA THR A 69 16.61 4.62 2.21
C THR A 69 16.11 3.37 2.89
N GLU A 70 16.42 3.22 4.17
CA GLU A 70 15.79 2.24 5.03
C GLU A 70 14.48 2.82 5.58
N ILE A 71 13.41 2.04 5.52
CA ILE A 71 12.11 2.41 6.09
C ILE A 71 11.99 1.74 7.45
N VAL A 72 11.95 2.54 8.51
CA VAL A 72 11.90 2.09 9.90
C VAL A 72 10.56 2.49 10.52
N GLY A 73 9.86 1.55 11.15
CA GLY A 73 8.62 1.81 11.90
C GLY A 73 7.39 2.06 11.02
N LEU A 74 6.98 1.05 10.25
CA LEU A 74 5.69 1.02 9.55
C LEU A 74 4.52 0.69 10.49
#